data_AF-A0A7Y2BLN2-F1
#
_entry.id   AF-A0A7Y2BLN2-F1
#
_cell.length_a   1.000
_cell.length_b   1.000
_cell.length_c   1.000
_cell.angle_alpha   90.00
_cell.angle_beta   90.00
_cell.angle_gamma   90.00
#
_symmetry.space_group_name_H-M   'P 1'
#
loop_
_entity.id
_entity.type
_entity.pdbx_description
1 polymer ?
#
loop_
_entity_poly.entity_id
_entity_poly.type
_entity_poly.pdbx_seq_one_letter_code
_entity_poly.pdbx_strand_id
1 'polypeptide(L)'
;MIEPPGSQFWADARWRDGWRLQRHLDGQACRLLNPAGRIVCRGSWAKCTEALEEARPQAAPIDRLVVLLHGLGRTRRSLARLDRALQEAGFTTARLDYPSTRRSIQDHAATLAELLDHIPTPKRLSFVSHSLGGLIVRQLLRYDAPWRAAVDRIVMIAPPNRGASLAGSLDKGGVMRGILGPSYGQIAEGFAVTLPVPEVPVAIFAGDAAGVPGDGLVTVDETRLEGASEHHVVPAIHTFVMNHPSVVRGAVSFLGGAPDRA
;
A
#
# COMPACT_ATOMS: atom_id res chain seq x y z
N MET A 1 7.62 -15.52 8.07
CA MET A 1 7.91 -14.09 8.29
C MET A 1 7.31 -13.68 9.61
N ILE A 2 8.13 -13.22 10.55
CA ILE A 2 7.68 -12.80 11.89
C ILE A 2 7.28 -11.33 11.80
N GLU A 3 6.15 -10.94 12.40
CA GLU A 3 5.81 -9.53 12.53
C GLU A 3 6.21 -9.04 13.91
N PRO A 4 6.93 -7.92 13.99
CA PRO A 4 7.24 -7.33 15.28
C PRO A 4 5.99 -6.75 15.94
N PRO A 5 5.91 -6.76 17.28
CA PRO A 5 4.79 -6.14 17.98
C PRO A 5 4.68 -4.64 17.70
N GLY A 6 3.46 -4.13 17.85
CA GLY A 6 3.14 -2.71 17.75
C GLY A 6 3.21 -2.14 16.33
N SER A 7 3.00 -2.94 15.29
CA SER A 7 3.08 -2.50 13.87
C SER A 7 2.34 -1.19 13.56
N GLN A 8 1.22 -0.89 14.21
CA GLN A 8 0.52 0.40 14.08
C GLN A 8 1.26 1.62 14.69
N PHE A 9 2.46 1.43 15.25
CA PHE A 9 3.29 2.51 15.77
C PHE A 9 4.59 2.70 14.98
N TRP A 10 4.79 1.94 13.90
CA TRP A 10 6.03 1.99 13.11
C TRP A 10 5.69 2.18 11.63
N ALA A 11 6.49 2.99 10.95
CA ALA A 11 6.44 3.17 9.50
C ALA A 11 7.75 2.69 8.88
N ASP A 12 7.67 1.91 7.80
CA ASP A 12 8.83 1.67 6.93
C ASP A 12 9.24 3.01 6.29
N ALA A 13 10.49 3.43 6.52
CA ALA A 13 11.04 4.71 6.08
C ALA A 13 12.27 4.57 5.16
N ARG A 14 12.94 3.41 5.20
CA ARG A 14 13.87 2.96 4.15
C ARG A 14 13.58 1.50 3.83
N TRP A 15 13.76 1.14 2.57
CA TRP A 15 13.67 -0.23 2.10
C TRP A 15 14.86 -0.55 1.18
N ARG A 16 15.48 -1.71 1.35
CA ARG A 16 16.54 -2.21 0.47
C ARG A 16 16.56 -3.73 0.47
N ASP A 17 16.13 -4.35 -0.64
CA ASP A 17 16.13 -5.81 -0.81
C ASP A 17 15.49 -6.57 0.36
N GLY A 18 14.27 -6.17 0.72
CA GLY A 18 13.52 -6.75 1.83
C GLY A 18 13.94 -6.31 3.23
N TRP A 19 15.09 -5.64 3.38
CA TRP A 19 15.46 -4.95 4.63
C TRP A 19 14.62 -3.70 4.80
N ARG A 20 14.22 -3.41 6.03
CA ARG A 20 13.29 -2.33 6.35
C ARG A 20 13.76 -1.57 7.58
N LEU A 21 14.12 -0.31 7.36
CA LEU A 21 14.38 0.63 8.43
C LEU A 21 13.04 1.26 8.81
N GLN A 22 12.62 1.06 10.05
CA GLN A 22 11.37 1.60 10.57
C GLN A 22 11.61 2.74 11.54
N ARG A 23 10.80 3.79 11.42
CA ARG A 23 10.72 4.89 12.38
C ARG A 23 9.45 4.74 13.23
N HIS A 24 9.57 4.92 14.53
CA HIS A 24 8.44 4.94 15.44
C HIS A 24 7.68 6.27 15.31
N LEU A 25 6.41 6.28 15.71
CA LEU A 25 5.56 7.46 15.66
C LEU A 25 6.04 8.62 16.53
N ASP A 26 6.85 8.37 17.57
CA ASP A 26 7.49 9.40 18.39
C ASP A 26 8.59 10.18 17.65
N GLY A 27 9.01 9.70 16.46
CA GLY A 27 10.08 10.29 15.67
C GLY A 27 11.49 10.05 16.19
N GLN A 28 11.65 9.41 17.35
CA GLN A 28 12.93 9.19 18.03
C GLN A 28 13.43 7.75 17.86
N ALA A 29 12.55 6.77 18.06
CA ALA A 29 12.95 5.38 18.07
C ALA A 29 12.99 4.80 16.64
N CYS A 30 14.09 4.11 16.31
CA CYS A 30 14.24 3.39 15.06
C CYS A 30 14.50 1.91 15.31
N ARG A 31 14.11 1.08 14.34
CA ARG A 31 14.46 -0.34 14.30
C ARG A 31 14.75 -0.81 12.88
N LEU A 32 15.77 -1.64 12.72
CA LEU A 32 16.07 -2.30 11.46
C LEU A 32 15.52 -3.73 11.48
N LEU A 33 14.77 -4.10 10.44
CA LEU A 33 14.30 -5.45 10.22
C LEU A 33 14.99 -6.07 9.01
N ASN A 34 15.40 -7.33 9.16
CA ASN A 34 15.88 -8.13 8.05
C ASN A 34 14.70 -8.66 7.18
N PRO A 35 14.98 -9.28 6.02
CA PRO A 35 13.93 -9.79 5.12
C PRO A 35 12.98 -10.81 5.77
N ALA A 36 13.45 -11.56 6.78
CA ALA A 36 12.62 -12.51 7.54
C ALA A 36 11.63 -11.81 8.51
N GLY A 37 11.77 -10.50 8.71
CA GLY A 37 10.98 -9.68 9.65
C GLY A 37 11.52 -9.69 11.07
N ARG A 38 12.77 -10.14 11.29
CA ARG A 38 13.40 -10.09 12.61
C ARG A 38 14.03 -8.72 12.81
N ILE A 39 13.83 -8.14 13.99
CA ILE A 39 14.52 -6.92 14.40
C ILE A 39 15.97 -7.27 14.68
N VAL A 40 16.90 -6.62 13.98
CA VAL A 40 18.34 -6.84 14.15
C VAL A 40 19.05 -5.62 14.75
N CYS A 41 18.43 -4.44 14.70
CA CYS A 41 18.96 -3.23 15.34
C CYS A 41 17.82 -2.39 15.93
N ARG A 42 18.10 -1.73 17.05
CA ARG A 42 17.26 -0.70 17.68
C ARG A 42 18.15 0.46 18.12
N GLY A 43 17.63 1.68 18.01
CA GLY A 43 18.31 2.88 18.50
C GLY A 43 17.93 4.12 17.70
N SER A 44 18.90 5.02 17.50
CA SER A 44 18.74 6.22 16.68
C SER A 44 18.65 5.89 15.18
N TRP A 45 18.20 6.88 14.41
CA TRP A 45 18.19 6.81 12.95
C TRP A 45 19.58 6.52 12.37
N ALA A 46 20.60 7.24 12.83
CA ALA A 46 21.98 7.07 12.38
C ALA A 46 22.46 5.63 12.61
N LYS A 47 22.30 5.11 13.83
CA LYS A 47 22.70 3.73 14.18
C LYS A 47 22.00 2.69 13.32
N CYS A 48 20.70 2.82 13.11
CA CYS A 48 19.96 1.82 12.32
C CYS A 48 20.24 1.94 10.81
N THR A 49 20.58 3.14 10.33
CA THR A 49 21.02 3.37 8.94
C THR A 49 22.40 2.76 8.71
N GLU A 50 23.35 2.97 9.62
CA GLU A 50 24.66 2.31 9.59
C GLU A 50 24.51 0.79 9.57
N ALA A 51 23.67 0.23 10.44
CA ALA A 51 23.38 -1.21 10.44
C ALA A 51 22.77 -1.71 9.12
N LEU A 52 21.97 -0.88 8.43
CA LEU A 52 21.44 -1.22 7.09
C LEU A 52 22.56 -1.24 6.05
N GLU A 53 23.50 -0.29 6.13
CA GLU A 53 24.68 -0.24 5.27
C GLU A 53 25.64 -1.41 5.48
N GLU A 54 25.93 -1.74 6.73
CA GLU A 54 26.76 -2.89 7.12
C GLU A 54 26.16 -4.24 6.69
N ALA A 55 24.83 -4.35 6.69
CA ALA A 55 24.15 -5.56 6.23
C ALA A 55 24.39 -5.85 4.74
N ARG A 56 24.88 -4.86 3.96
CA ARG A 56 25.19 -4.94 2.52
C ARG A 56 24.18 -5.74 1.68
N PRO A 57 22.86 -5.50 1.81
CA PRO A 57 21.89 -6.06 0.87
C PRO A 57 22.28 -5.72 -0.57
N GLN A 58 22.07 -6.66 -1.49
CA GLN A 58 22.48 -6.49 -2.88
C GLN A 58 21.72 -5.33 -3.53
N ALA A 59 22.45 -4.35 -4.03
CA ALA A 59 21.92 -3.30 -4.91
C ALA A 59 21.86 -3.82 -6.37
N ALA A 60 21.31 -5.02 -6.58
CA ALA A 60 21.08 -5.50 -7.94
C ALA A 60 20.16 -4.50 -8.66
N PRO A 61 20.42 -4.18 -9.95
CA PRO A 61 19.54 -3.31 -10.71
C PRO A 61 18.11 -3.83 -10.65
N ILE A 62 17.19 -3.03 -10.10
CA ILE A 62 15.79 -3.40 -9.99
C ILE A 62 15.11 -3.05 -11.32
N ASP A 63 14.87 -4.06 -12.17
CA ASP A 63 14.15 -3.85 -13.43
C ASP A 63 12.69 -3.49 -13.15
N ARG A 64 12.02 -4.26 -12.28
CA ARG A 64 10.60 -4.07 -11.93
C ARG A 64 10.39 -4.15 -10.42
N LEU A 65 10.05 -3.01 -9.82
CA LEU A 65 9.67 -2.91 -8.41
C LEU A 65 8.15 -2.79 -8.26
N VAL A 66 7.55 -3.65 -7.43
CA VAL A 66 6.14 -3.53 -7.05
C VAL A 66 6.06 -3.17 -5.56
N VAL A 67 5.50 -2.01 -5.26
CA VAL A 67 5.26 -1.56 -3.88
C VAL A 67 3.87 -2.00 -3.43
N LEU A 68 3.79 -2.69 -2.29
CA LEU A 68 2.55 -3.23 -1.74
C LEU A 68 2.14 -2.47 -0.47
N LEU A 69 0.93 -1.89 -0.46
CA LEU A 69 0.37 -1.13 0.66
C LEU A 69 -0.96 -1.74 1.17
N HIS A 70 -1.00 -2.08 2.46
CA HIS A 70 -2.18 -2.67 3.09
C HIS A 70 -3.30 -1.64 3.35
N GLY A 71 -4.47 -2.09 3.81
CA GLY A 71 -5.57 -1.22 4.20
C GLY A 71 -5.52 -0.74 5.66
N LEU A 72 -6.50 0.07 6.05
CA LEU A 72 -6.64 0.59 7.40
C LEU A 72 -6.82 -0.52 8.45
N GLY A 73 -6.15 -0.37 9.61
CA GLY A 73 -6.21 -1.34 10.71
C GLY A 73 -5.50 -2.68 10.40
N ARG A 74 -4.82 -2.77 9.26
CA ARG A 74 -4.07 -3.96 8.83
C ARG A 74 -2.58 -3.74 8.97
N THR A 75 -1.87 -4.79 8.62
CA THR A 75 -0.43 -4.79 8.45
C THR A 75 -0.11 -5.38 7.09
N ARG A 76 1.15 -5.30 6.69
CA ARG A 76 1.61 -5.84 5.42
C ARG A 76 1.33 -7.33 5.25
N ARG A 77 1.10 -8.10 6.33
CA ARG A 77 0.76 -9.53 6.23
C ARG A 77 -0.53 -9.79 5.47
N SER A 78 -1.46 -8.84 5.46
CA SER A 78 -2.71 -9.01 4.70
C SER A 78 -2.49 -9.22 3.20
N LEU A 79 -1.33 -8.77 2.68
CA LEU A 79 -0.94 -8.91 1.28
C LEU A 79 0.09 -10.03 1.03
N ALA A 80 0.36 -10.90 2.02
CA ALA A 80 1.43 -11.90 1.90
C ALA A 80 1.20 -12.92 0.77
N ARG A 81 -0.05 -13.30 0.49
CA ARG A 81 -0.38 -14.21 -0.61
C ARG A 81 -0.07 -13.58 -1.96
N LEU A 82 -0.45 -12.32 -2.12
CA LEU A 82 -0.24 -11.55 -3.34
C LEU A 82 1.24 -11.25 -3.58
N ASP A 83 1.95 -10.84 -2.53
CA ASP A 83 3.40 -10.66 -2.51
C ASP A 83 4.15 -11.89 -3.03
N ARG A 84 3.78 -13.07 -2.52
CA ARG A 84 4.40 -14.32 -2.94
C ARG A 84 4.16 -14.60 -4.42
N ALA A 85 2.92 -14.45 -4.89
CA ALA A 85 2.59 -14.69 -6.29
C ALA A 85 3.34 -13.74 -7.25
N LEU A 86 3.55 -12.49 -6.83
CA LEU A 86 4.35 -11.51 -7.59
C LEU A 86 5.83 -11.92 -7.60
N GLN A 87 6.40 -12.33 -6.47
CA GLN A 87 7.79 -12.81 -6.42
C GLN A 87 7.99 -14.07 -7.27
N GLU A 88 7.06 -15.02 -7.22
CA GLU A 88 7.06 -16.24 -8.05
C GLU A 88 6.96 -15.91 -9.55
N ALA A 89 6.31 -14.80 -9.90
CA ALA A 89 6.24 -14.27 -11.27
C ALA A 89 7.46 -13.42 -11.66
N GLY A 90 8.48 -13.31 -10.81
CA GLY A 90 9.75 -12.63 -11.11
C GLY A 90 9.79 -11.14 -10.79
N PHE A 91 8.79 -10.60 -10.08
CA PHE A 91 8.82 -9.20 -9.62
C PHE A 91 9.65 -9.05 -8.34
N THR A 92 10.41 -7.96 -8.26
CA THR A 92 10.93 -7.49 -6.96
C THR A 92 9.79 -6.79 -6.22
N THR A 93 9.54 -7.14 -4.96
CA THR A 93 8.44 -6.54 -4.19
C THR A 93 8.93 -5.82 -2.93
N ALA A 94 8.39 -4.62 -2.71
CA ALA A 94 8.51 -3.87 -1.47
C ALA A 94 7.16 -3.88 -0.76
N ARG A 95 6.93 -4.88 0.09
CA ARG A 95 5.72 -4.96 0.91
C ARG A 95 5.91 -4.27 2.24
N LEU A 96 5.25 -3.12 2.40
CA LEU A 96 5.52 -2.13 3.44
C LEU A 96 4.46 -2.12 4.55
N ASP A 97 4.90 -1.82 5.76
CA ASP A 97 4.08 -1.50 6.92
C ASP A 97 4.05 0.02 7.16
N TYR A 98 2.89 0.52 7.57
CA TYR A 98 2.74 1.89 8.02
C TYR A 98 1.63 1.99 9.09
N PRO A 99 1.65 3.03 9.94
CA PRO A 99 0.76 3.14 11.09
C PRO A 99 -0.62 3.68 10.68
N SER A 100 -1.35 2.88 9.92
CA SER A 100 -2.58 3.26 9.21
C SER A 100 -3.65 3.92 10.08
N THR A 101 -3.72 3.57 11.37
CA THR A 101 -4.72 4.10 12.32
C THR A 101 -4.24 5.32 13.10
N ARG A 102 -3.13 5.95 12.70
CA ARG A 102 -2.45 6.99 13.51
C ARG A 102 -2.09 8.25 12.77
N ARG A 103 -2.10 8.24 11.43
CA ARG A 103 -1.70 9.40 10.62
C ARG A 103 -2.70 9.63 9.47
N SER A 104 -2.55 10.78 8.83
CA SER A 104 -3.35 11.15 7.66
C SER A 104 -2.85 10.45 6.39
N ILE A 105 -3.68 10.46 5.35
CA ILE A 105 -3.30 9.96 4.01
C ILE A 105 -2.09 10.73 3.47
N GLN A 106 -2.02 12.04 3.73
CA GLN A 106 -0.90 12.91 3.35
C GLN A 106 0.39 12.51 4.04
N ASP A 107 0.37 12.28 5.36
CA ASP A 107 1.56 11.87 6.11
C ASP A 107 2.10 10.52 5.62
N HIS A 108 1.19 9.59 5.33
CA HIS A 108 1.55 8.28 4.77
C HIS A 108 2.18 8.41 3.39
N ALA A 109 1.61 9.25 2.51
CA ALA A 109 2.17 9.50 1.19
C ALA A 109 3.53 10.22 1.27
N ALA A 110 3.70 11.17 2.18
CA ALA A 110 4.98 11.85 2.42
C ALA A 110 6.07 10.88 2.87
N THR A 111 5.74 9.97 3.81
CA THR A 111 6.68 8.93 4.27
C THR A 111 7.04 7.97 3.14
N LEU A 112 6.08 7.62 2.29
CA LEU A 112 6.31 6.76 1.14
C LEU A 112 7.17 7.44 0.07
N ALA A 113 6.96 8.74 -0.19
CA ALA A 113 7.82 9.52 -1.08
C ALA A 113 9.27 9.54 -0.56
N GLU A 114 9.47 9.84 0.73
CA GLU A 114 10.80 9.81 1.35
C GLU A 114 11.44 8.42 1.23
N LEU A 115 10.67 7.34 1.39
CA LEU A 115 11.20 5.99 1.22
C LEU A 115 11.64 5.74 -0.23
N LEU A 116 10.84 6.14 -1.22
CA LEU A 116 11.12 5.94 -2.64
C LEU A 116 12.32 6.76 -3.13
N ASP A 117 12.55 7.95 -2.57
CA ASP A 117 13.72 8.79 -2.89
C ASP A 117 15.05 8.10 -2.53
N HIS A 118 15.01 7.10 -1.64
CA HIS A 118 16.17 6.33 -1.23
C HIS A 118 16.29 4.96 -1.90
N ILE A 119 15.36 4.63 -2.81
CA ILE A 119 15.46 3.45 -3.65
C ILE A 119 16.03 3.90 -5.00
N PRO A 120 17.10 3.25 -5.51
CA PRO A 120 17.55 3.49 -6.88
C PRO A 120 16.37 3.34 -7.85
N THR A 121 16.10 4.37 -8.65
CA THR A 121 14.91 4.41 -9.49
C THR A 121 14.87 3.17 -10.40
N PRO A 122 13.83 2.31 -10.27
CA PRO A 122 13.73 1.13 -11.10
C PRO A 122 13.37 1.53 -12.53
N LYS A 123 13.57 0.62 -13.49
CA LYS A 123 13.07 0.85 -14.86
C LYS A 123 11.55 0.91 -14.91
N ARG A 124 10.88 0.13 -14.06
CA ARG A 124 9.43 0.16 -13.87
C ARG A 124 9.09 0.09 -12.39
N LEU A 125 8.27 1.02 -11.95
CA LEU A 125 7.68 1.09 -10.62
C LEU A 125 6.18 0.81 -10.77
N SER A 126 5.67 -0.11 -9.96
CA SER A 126 4.24 -0.41 -9.92
C SER A 126 3.73 -0.43 -8.49
N PHE A 127 2.43 -0.23 -8.32
CA PHE A 127 1.79 -0.26 -7.02
C PHE A 127 0.69 -1.30 -6.97
N VAL A 128 0.60 -1.98 -5.83
CA VAL A 128 -0.51 -2.86 -5.49
C VAL A 128 -1.02 -2.45 -4.13
N SER A 129 -2.30 -2.15 -4.02
CA SER A 129 -2.85 -1.57 -2.81
C SER A 129 -4.18 -2.20 -2.42
N HIS A 130 -4.45 -2.24 -1.11
CA HIS A 130 -5.75 -2.60 -0.57
C HIS A 130 -6.38 -1.40 0.14
N SER A 131 -7.64 -1.09 -0.20
CA SER A 131 -8.46 -0.09 0.50
C SER A 131 -7.72 1.26 0.65
N LEU A 132 -7.49 1.72 1.88
CA LEU A 132 -6.71 2.93 2.21
C LEU A 132 -5.39 3.06 1.43
N GLY A 133 -4.68 1.95 1.21
CA GLY A 133 -3.42 1.98 0.46
C GLY A 133 -3.57 2.60 -0.93
N GLY A 134 -4.72 2.43 -1.57
CA GLY A 134 -4.99 2.99 -2.90
C GLY A 134 -5.12 4.51 -2.88
N LEU A 135 -5.68 5.07 -1.82
CA LEU A 135 -5.74 6.52 -1.63
C LEU A 135 -4.35 7.10 -1.32
N ILE A 136 -3.51 6.37 -0.57
CA ILE A 136 -2.12 6.77 -0.33
C ILE A 136 -1.34 6.80 -1.65
N VAL A 137 -1.51 5.81 -2.53
CA VAL A 137 -0.89 5.83 -3.87
C VAL A 137 -1.37 7.04 -4.67
N ARG A 138 -2.67 7.33 -4.71
CA ARG A 138 -3.17 8.51 -5.41
C ARG A 138 -2.62 9.81 -4.82
N GLN A 139 -2.53 9.93 -3.50
CA GLN A 139 -1.91 11.09 -2.85
C GLN A 139 -0.41 11.19 -3.15
N LEU A 140 0.31 10.07 -3.21
CA LEU A 140 1.73 10.01 -3.58
C LEU A 140 1.96 10.58 -4.99
N LEU A 141 1.03 10.38 -5.91
CA LEU A 141 1.08 10.97 -7.26
C LEU A 141 0.84 12.49 -7.27
N ARG A 142 0.89 13.20 -6.14
CA ARG A 142 1.05 14.66 -6.12
C ARG A 142 2.49 15.12 -6.03
N TYR A 143 3.41 14.24 -5.64
CA TYR A 143 4.82 14.58 -5.46
C TYR A 143 5.54 14.56 -6.81
N ASP A 144 6.34 15.58 -7.06
CA ASP A 144 7.26 15.63 -8.21
C ASP A 144 8.62 15.09 -7.77
N ALA A 145 9.02 13.95 -8.32
CA ALA A 145 10.21 13.22 -7.92
C ALA A 145 10.71 12.31 -9.06
N PRO A 146 12.02 11.98 -9.11
CA PRO A 146 12.60 11.19 -10.21
C PRO A 146 11.92 9.82 -10.44
N TRP A 147 11.48 9.15 -9.37
CA TRP A 147 10.81 7.85 -9.47
C TRP A 147 9.42 7.94 -10.11
N ARG A 148 8.82 9.13 -10.21
CA ARG A 148 7.47 9.32 -10.78
C ARG A 148 7.42 8.92 -12.24
N ALA A 149 8.46 9.24 -13.02
CA ALA A 149 8.55 8.89 -14.43
C ALA A 149 8.68 7.37 -14.67
N ALA A 150 9.07 6.60 -13.64
CA ALA A 150 9.15 5.15 -13.70
C ALA A 150 7.82 4.46 -13.36
N VAL A 151 6.80 5.19 -12.88
CA VAL A 151 5.50 4.60 -12.53
C VAL A 151 4.83 4.09 -13.81
N ASP A 152 4.59 2.78 -13.86
CA ASP A 152 4.10 2.08 -15.07
C ASP A 152 2.65 1.60 -14.91
N ARG A 153 2.32 0.95 -13.78
CA ARG A 153 1.01 0.30 -13.58
C ARG A 153 0.56 0.34 -12.12
N ILE A 154 -0.74 0.43 -11.89
CA ILE A 154 -1.33 0.44 -10.54
C ILE A 154 -2.46 -0.58 -10.43
N VAL A 155 -2.44 -1.37 -9.38
CA VAL A 155 -3.53 -2.27 -8.97
C VAL A 155 -4.14 -1.76 -7.67
N MET A 156 -5.46 -1.57 -7.68
CA MET A 156 -6.23 -1.13 -6.51
C MET A 156 -7.27 -2.19 -6.14
N ILE A 157 -7.20 -2.70 -4.92
CA ILE A 157 -8.11 -3.74 -4.42
C ILE A 157 -9.05 -3.13 -3.40
N ALA A 158 -10.35 -3.14 -3.69
CA ALA A 158 -11.41 -2.51 -2.92
C ALA A 158 -11.10 -1.06 -2.47
N PRO A 159 -10.61 -0.18 -3.37
CA PRO A 159 -10.31 1.20 -2.99
C PRO A 159 -11.60 1.99 -2.73
N PRO A 160 -11.68 2.84 -1.69
CA PRO A 160 -12.82 3.75 -1.51
C PRO A 160 -12.65 5.03 -2.35
N ASN A 161 -12.52 4.88 -3.68
CA ASN A 161 -12.15 5.97 -4.59
C ASN A 161 -13.14 7.13 -4.60
N ARG A 162 -14.43 6.84 -4.41
CA ARG A 162 -15.52 7.81 -4.36
C ARG A 162 -16.09 7.99 -2.95
N GLY A 163 -15.37 7.52 -1.93
CA GLY A 163 -15.82 7.45 -0.53
C GLY A 163 -16.12 6.03 -0.06
N ALA A 164 -16.59 5.93 1.18
CA ALA A 164 -17.00 4.67 1.81
C ALA A 164 -18.23 4.91 2.70
N SER A 165 -19.38 5.11 2.06
CA SER A 165 -20.66 5.42 2.70
C SER A 165 -21.08 4.36 3.71
N LEU A 166 -20.91 3.07 3.38
CA LEU A 166 -21.20 1.96 4.30
C LEU A 166 -20.32 2.06 5.55
N ALA A 167 -19.01 2.25 5.38
CA ALA A 167 -18.11 2.44 6.50
C ALA A 167 -18.48 3.67 7.34
N GLY A 168 -18.86 4.78 6.72
CA GLY A 168 -19.30 6.00 7.42
C GLY A 168 -20.61 5.79 8.21
N SER A 169 -21.55 5.01 7.69
CA SER A 169 -22.81 4.70 8.38
C SER A 169 -22.63 3.86 9.66
N LEU A 170 -21.50 3.15 9.76
CA LEU A 170 -21.11 2.39 10.96
C LEU A 170 -20.51 3.30 12.06
N ASP A 171 -20.12 4.54 11.75
CA ASP A 171 -19.55 5.49 12.72
C ASP A 171 -20.62 6.25 13.52
N LYS A 172 -21.37 5.52 14.34
CA LYS A 172 -22.35 6.13 15.25
C LYS A 172 -21.62 6.99 16.29
N GLY A 173 -21.60 8.31 16.09
CA GLY A 173 -21.09 9.29 17.07
C GLY A 173 -19.58 9.52 17.07
N GLY A 174 -18.85 9.12 16.02
CA GLY A 174 -17.40 9.39 15.90
C GLY A 174 -16.47 8.39 16.61
N VAL A 175 -17.03 7.31 17.17
CA VAL A 175 -16.28 6.27 17.90
C VAL A 175 -15.30 5.55 16.98
N MET A 176 -15.70 5.25 15.75
CA MET A 176 -14.84 4.57 14.79
C MET A 176 -13.69 5.47 14.35
N ARG A 177 -13.94 6.79 14.20
CA ARG A 177 -12.88 7.78 13.95
C ARG A 177 -11.85 7.85 15.07
N GLY A 178 -12.26 7.75 16.34
CA GLY A 178 -11.33 7.73 17.47
C GLY A 178 -10.41 6.49 17.48
N ILE A 179 -10.92 5.33 17.03
CA ILE A 179 -10.19 4.06 17.02
C ILE A 179 -9.32 3.91 15.76
N LEU A 180 -9.93 4.19 14.60
CA LEU A 180 -9.34 4.01 13.28
C LEU A 180 -8.53 5.23 12.81
N GLY A 181 -8.60 6.34 13.53
CA GLY A 181 -7.69 7.47 13.38
C GLY A 181 -7.94 8.38 12.18
N PRO A 182 -6.98 9.27 11.87
CA PRO A 182 -7.20 10.38 10.93
C PRO A 182 -7.60 9.96 9.53
N SER A 183 -6.93 8.94 8.96
CA SER A 183 -7.24 8.43 7.62
C SER A 183 -8.69 7.96 7.46
N TYR A 184 -9.29 7.38 8.52
CA TYR A 184 -10.71 7.02 8.50
C TYR A 184 -11.60 8.25 8.37
N GLY A 185 -11.34 9.26 9.21
CA GLY A 185 -12.09 10.52 9.19
C GLY A 185 -12.02 11.19 7.81
N GLN A 186 -10.86 11.21 7.18
CA GLN A 186 -10.69 11.76 5.83
C GLN A 186 -11.52 11.01 4.78
N ILE A 187 -11.58 9.68 4.84
CA ILE A 187 -12.42 8.89 3.92
C ILE A 187 -13.90 9.21 4.15
N ALA A 188 -14.34 9.26 5.41
CA ALA A 188 -15.72 9.58 5.76
C ALA A 188 -16.13 11.00 5.35
N GLU A 189 -15.19 11.96 5.38
CA GLU A 189 -15.38 13.35 4.94
C GLU A 189 -15.23 13.55 3.42
N GLY A 190 -15.04 12.47 2.65
CA GLY A 190 -14.99 12.53 1.19
C GLY A 190 -13.64 12.95 0.61
N PHE A 191 -12.55 12.97 1.38
CA PHE A 191 -11.22 13.38 0.89
C PHE A 191 -10.76 12.63 -0.36
N ALA A 192 -11.19 11.37 -0.54
CA ALA A 192 -10.83 10.52 -1.67
C ALA A 192 -11.16 11.14 -3.05
N VAL A 193 -12.23 11.95 -3.17
CA VAL A 193 -12.62 12.58 -4.45
C VAL A 193 -11.68 13.72 -4.85
N THR A 194 -10.91 14.26 -3.90
CA THR A 194 -9.95 15.34 -4.13
C THR A 194 -8.61 14.82 -4.66
N LEU A 195 -8.38 13.51 -4.60
CA LEU A 195 -7.11 12.90 -4.98
C LEU A 195 -6.98 12.80 -6.51
N PRO A 196 -5.76 12.92 -7.07
CA PRO A 196 -5.59 12.84 -8.51
C PRO A 196 -5.98 11.44 -9.03
N VAL A 197 -6.34 11.41 -10.31
CA VAL A 197 -6.50 10.18 -11.09
C VAL A 197 -5.13 9.84 -11.69
N PRO A 198 -4.61 8.61 -11.55
CA PRO A 198 -3.35 8.23 -12.18
C PRO A 198 -3.43 8.30 -13.71
N GLU A 199 -2.41 8.87 -14.34
CA GLU A 199 -2.25 8.93 -15.81
C GLU A 199 -1.53 7.70 -16.38
N VAL A 200 -1.64 6.58 -15.67
CA VAL A 200 -1.03 5.28 -16.03
C VAL A 200 -2.10 4.21 -15.97
N PRO A 201 -1.94 3.06 -16.64
CA PRO A 201 -2.91 1.99 -16.56
C PRO A 201 -3.24 1.58 -15.11
N VAL A 202 -4.54 1.51 -14.80
CA VAL A 202 -5.07 1.12 -13.49
C VAL A 202 -6.02 -0.07 -13.63
N ALA A 203 -5.77 -1.13 -12.86
CA ALA A 203 -6.72 -2.22 -12.65
C ALA A 203 -7.34 -2.14 -11.26
N ILE A 204 -8.68 -2.22 -11.20
CA ILE A 204 -9.45 -2.17 -9.96
C ILE A 204 -10.15 -3.51 -9.73
N PHE A 205 -10.02 -4.05 -8.52
CA PHE A 205 -10.74 -5.26 -8.09
C PHE A 205 -11.69 -4.90 -6.95
N ALA A 206 -12.99 -4.88 -7.23
CA ALA A 206 -14.06 -4.66 -6.26
C ALA A 206 -14.53 -5.98 -5.65
N GLY A 207 -14.79 -5.99 -4.33
CA GLY A 207 -15.48 -7.10 -3.69
C GLY A 207 -17.00 -6.90 -3.76
N ASP A 208 -17.74 -8.00 -3.96
CA ASP A 208 -19.20 -8.03 -3.92
C ASP A 208 -19.67 -9.36 -3.31
N ALA A 209 -20.00 -9.36 -2.03
CA ALA A 209 -20.29 -10.57 -1.28
C ALA A 209 -21.79 -10.73 -1.04
N ALA A 210 -22.33 -11.91 -1.36
CA ALA A 210 -23.73 -12.23 -1.10
C ALA A 210 -24.08 -12.02 0.39
N GLY A 211 -25.22 -11.35 0.63
CA GLY A 211 -25.74 -11.11 1.98
C GLY A 211 -25.23 -9.83 2.65
N VAL A 212 -24.32 -9.07 2.03
CA VAL A 212 -23.92 -7.72 2.46
C VAL A 212 -23.86 -6.78 1.26
N PRO A 213 -24.11 -5.47 1.43
CA PRO A 213 -23.91 -4.51 0.34
C PRO A 213 -22.43 -4.42 -0.06
N GLY A 214 -22.12 -4.69 -1.32
CA GLY A 214 -20.75 -4.69 -1.84
C GLY A 214 -19.86 -5.65 -1.05
N ASP A 215 -18.73 -5.18 -0.57
CA ASP A 215 -17.81 -6.00 0.23
C ASP A 215 -18.02 -5.87 1.75
N GLY A 216 -19.08 -5.18 2.18
CA GLY A 216 -19.42 -4.89 3.57
C GLY A 216 -18.82 -3.59 4.13
N LEU A 217 -17.92 -2.92 3.41
CA LEU A 217 -17.41 -1.59 3.77
C LEU A 217 -17.41 -0.60 2.59
N VAL A 218 -17.24 -1.10 1.38
CA VAL A 218 -17.19 -0.32 0.14
C VAL A 218 -18.08 -1.02 -0.89
N THR A 219 -18.94 -0.24 -1.55
CA THR A 219 -19.75 -0.73 -2.67
C THR A 219 -18.91 -0.84 -3.94
N VAL A 220 -19.38 -1.66 -4.90
CA VAL A 220 -18.72 -1.78 -6.21
C VAL A 220 -18.57 -0.41 -6.89
N ASP A 221 -19.59 0.45 -6.83
CA ASP A 221 -19.56 1.76 -7.47
C ASP A 221 -18.61 2.75 -6.79
N GLU A 222 -18.46 2.67 -5.47
CA GLU A 222 -17.48 3.48 -4.73
C GLU A 222 -16.02 3.15 -5.08
N THR A 223 -15.78 1.92 -5.57
CA THR A 223 -14.45 1.54 -6.04
C THR A 223 -14.07 2.12 -7.40
N ARG A 224 -15.03 2.56 -8.19
CA ARG A 224 -14.78 3.06 -9.55
C ARG A 224 -13.90 4.30 -9.52
N LEU A 225 -13.01 4.38 -10.49
CA LEU A 225 -12.18 5.56 -10.78
C LEU A 225 -12.27 5.83 -12.28
N GLU A 226 -12.52 7.08 -12.64
CA GLU A 226 -12.46 7.49 -14.05
C GLU A 226 -11.06 7.25 -14.60
N GLY A 227 -10.95 6.83 -15.86
CA GLY A 227 -9.67 6.49 -16.49
C GLY A 227 -9.08 5.13 -16.10
N ALA A 228 -9.71 4.35 -15.23
CA ALA A 228 -9.25 2.98 -14.96
C ALA A 228 -9.36 2.09 -16.21
N SER A 229 -8.28 1.37 -16.53
CA SER A 229 -8.19 0.48 -17.68
C SER A 229 -9.02 -0.79 -17.49
N GLU A 230 -9.10 -1.28 -16.25
CA GLU A 230 -9.85 -2.49 -15.91
C GLU A 230 -10.61 -2.31 -14.60
N HIS A 231 -11.82 -2.85 -14.55
CA HIS A 231 -12.64 -2.91 -13.33
C HIS A 231 -13.30 -4.29 -13.23
N HIS A 232 -12.85 -5.07 -12.24
CA HIS A 232 -13.26 -6.45 -12.01
C HIS A 232 -14.06 -6.54 -10.72
N VAL A 233 -15.09 -7.39 -10.70
CA VAL A 233 -15.86 -7.70 -9.49
C VAL A 233 -15.60 -9.15 -9.07
N VAL A 234 -15.36 -9.38 -7.78
CA VAL A 234 -15.11 -10.71 -7.22
C VAL A 234 -16.00 -11.00 -6.01
N PRO A 235 -16.44 -12.25 -5.81
CA PRO A 235 -17.34 -12.60 -4.71
C PRO A 235 -16.59 -12.72 -3.38
N ALA A 236 -16.24 -11.59 -2.77
CA ALA A 236 -15.44 -11.55 -1.54
C ALA A 236 -15.76 -10.32 -0.68
N ILE A 237 -15.81 -10.53 0.64
CA ILE A 237 -15.89 -9.44 1.63
C ILE A 237 -14.57 -8.67 1.72
N HIS A 238 -14.64 -7.43 2.22
CA HIS A 238 -13.54 -6.47 2.27
C HIS A 238 -12.29 -7.03 2.94
N THR A 239 -12.48 -7.88 3.94
CA THR A 239 -11.40 -8.44 4.75
C THR A 239 -10.55 -9.48 4.03
N PHE A 240 -11.09 -10.13 3.01
CA PHE A 240 -10.43 -11.25 2.32
C PHE A 240 -10.30 -11.05 0.80
N VAL A 241 -10.88 -9.99 0.23
CA VAL A 241 -10.83 -9.69 -1.20
C VAL A 241 -9.41 -9.73 -1.79
N MET A 242 -8.40 -9.22 -1.07
CA MET A 242 -7.00 -9.24 -1.50
C MET A 242 -6.39 -10.65 -1.63
N ASN A 243 -6.99 -11.65 -0.98
CA ASN A 243 -6.57 -13.04 -1.02
C ASN A 243 -7.37 -13.87 -2.02
N HIS A 244 -8.39 -13.28 -2.67
CA HIS A 244 -9.23 -13.98 -3.62
C HIS A 244 -8.39 -14.43 -4.84
N PRO A 245 -8.49 -15.68 -5.31
CA PRO A 245 -7.63 -16.20 -6.37
C PRO A 245 -7.67 -15.38 -7.66
N SER A 246 -8.84 -14.85 -8.04
CA SER A 246 -8.97 -14.00 -9.23
C SER A 246 -8.26 -12.65 -9.08
N VAL A 247 -8.23 -12.07 -7.86
CA VAL A 247 -7.49 -10.83 -7.58
C VAL A 247 -5.99 -11.10 -7.68
N VAL A 248 -5.51 -12.21 -7.12
CA VAL A 248 -4.10 -12.57 -7.17
C VAL A 248 -3.62 -12.80 -8.60
N ARG A 249 -4.35 -13.62 -9.38
CA ARG A 249 -4.00 -13.89 -10.78
C ARG A 249 -4.12 -12.64 -11.65
N GLY A 250 -5.21 -11.89 -11.47
CA GLY A 250 -5.47 -10.66 -12.23
C GLY A 250 -4.40 -9.60 -11.99
N ALA A 251 -4.00 -9.38 -10.74
CA ALA A 251 -2.93 -8.44 -10.39
C ALA A 251 -1.59 -8.82 -11.02
N VAL A 252 -1.19 -10.11 -10.94
CA VAL A 252 0.05 -10.60 -11.56
C VAL A 252 -0.01 -10.44 -13.09
N SER A 253 -1.13 -10.82 -13.71
CA SER A 253 -1.33 -10.70 -15.15
C SER A 253 -1.27 -9.25 -15.62
N PHE A 254 -1.98 -8.35 -14.93
CA PHE A 254 -2.03 -6.93 -15.26
C PHE A 254 -0.64 -6.28 -15.18
N LEU A 255 0.13 -6.57 -14.13
CA LEU A 255 1.49 -6.05 -13.97
C LEU A 255 2.50 -6.71 -14.92
N GLY A 256 2.21 -7.93 -15.39
CA GLY A 256 3.03 -8.65 -16.35
C GLY A 256 2.85 -8.20 -17.81
N GLY A 257 1.78 -7.45 -18.09
CA GLY A 257 1.45 -6.96 -19.42
C GLY A 257 2.59 -6.16 -20.08
N ALA A 258 2.64 -6.18 -21.41
CA ALA A 258 3.50 -5.28 -22.17
C ALA A 258 3.16 -3.82 -21.83
N PRO A 259 4.10 -2.86 -21.90
CA PRO A 259 3.73 -1.45 -21.81
C PRO A 259 2.70 -1.16 -22.88
N ASP A 260 1.64 -0.46 -22.53
CA ASP A 260 0.76 0.14 -23.53
C ASP A 260 1.61 1.22 -24.19
N ARG A 261 2.25 0.89 -25.31
CA ARG A 261 3.07 1.84 -26.06
C ARG A 261 2.12 2.90 -26.61
N ALA A 262 2.22 4.11 -26.07
CA ALA A 262 1.72 5.31 -26.74
C ALA A 262 2.49 5.55 -28.05
#